data_AF-A0A941PJ09-F1
#
_entry.id   AF-A0A941PJ09-F1
#
_cell.length_a   1.000
_cell.length_b   1.000
_cell.length_c   1.000
_cell.angle_alpha   90.00
_cell.angle_beta   90.00
_cell.angle_gamma   90.00
#
_symmetry.space_group_name_H-M   'P 1'
#
loop_
_entity.id
_entity.type
_entity.pdbx_description
1 polymer ?
#
loop_
_entity_poly.entity_id
_entity_poly.type
_entity_poly.pdbx_seq_one_letter_code
_entity_poly.pdbx_strand_id
1 'polypeptide(L)'
;MRDNGEIFEELGGYTDFAPGSECHITFYLLGPAATSAFGANAAAHELFHCVQRASLTQDQIHTSNGGAPGGGTWWIEGSAEWFTTLALGAPAYQRSRVELFDSNSPTTALNDMAYEAYVFFAWLGGAHGPNAVVPFLQQMAASASPGAQRAAMGAAMPQSDWLHFAEDYMDRNIRDGQGVSIGSSPQEGGTLEWNETRTERLTLAPFTLSRRNLSVHCGRWSFAPRPSQYHAAKPASGSWGELPRDLDNLANDHGDFRFVAMNTSASDVALQLAVTRTAECAECGGSHELDRCMIGTWQMTTDGAEQWMREHLRGYHSTGLSAVGNTMTLRADGTFTTGSSHTEASGTLGSASGRGFLNAQGSGRWSTSGGNLNICTDAASAAGQVTVIEHGHSVTVRTAPQIPPVSSNGYACSGDTFTQTIPMGSHGEVRSTYNRISR
;
A
#
# COMPACT_ATOMS: atom_id res chain seq x y z
N MET A 1 27.47 -19.93 -42.40
CA MET A 1 27.94 -20.11 -41.01
C MET A 1 28.54 -18.79 -40.54
N ARG A 2 27.69 -17.77 -40.42
CA ARG A 2 27.95 -16.40 -39.93
C ARG A 2 26.57 -15.80 -39.71
N ASP A 3 26.21 -15.59 -38.44
CA ASP A 3 25.25 -14.62 -37.89
C ASP A 3 25.11 -14.98 -36.41
N ASN A 4 25.01 -13.96 -35.54
CA ASN A 4 25.10 -13.97 -34.06
C ASN A 4 26.46 -13.56 -33.48
N GLY A 5 27.22 -12.70 -34.16
CA GLY A 5 28.21 -11.87 -33.47
C GLY A 5 27.47 -10.82 -32.65
N GLU A 6 27.68 -10.79 -31.34
CA GLU A 6 27.13 -9.78 -30.46
C GLU A 6 27.63 -8.41 -30.92
N ILE A 7 26.70 -7.54 -31.32
CA ILE A 7 27.01 -6.14 -31.64
C ILE A 7 26.94 -5.36 -30.33
N PHE A 8 27.81 -5.73 -29.40
CA PHE A 8 28.45 -4.74 -28.55
C PHE A 8 29.21 -3.87 -29.50
N GLU A 9 28.84 -2.59 -29.64
CA GLU A 9 29.13 -1.80 -30.84
C GLU A 9 30.57 -1.90 -31.35
N GLU A 10 31.57 -2.25 -30.51
CA GLU A 10 32.98 -2.32 -30.89
C GLU A 10 33.83 -3.43 -30.19
N LEU A 11 33.27 -4.46 -29.53
CA LEU A 11 34.03 -5.63 -29.01
C LEU A 11 33.15 -6.88 -28.86
N GLY A 12 33.48 -7.99 -29.55
CA GLY A 12 32.74 -9.26 -29.44
C GLY A 12 33.51 -10.32 -28.65
N GLY A 13 32.85 -10.99 -27.70
CA GLY A 13 33.34 -12.20 -27.05
C GLY A 13 32.77 -13.45 -27.70
N TYR A 14 33.50 -14.57 -27.61
CA TYR A 14 32.94 -15.87 -27.94
C TYR A 14 33.60 -16.95 -27.11
N THR A 15 32.80 -17.67 -26.33
CA THR A 15 33.23 -18.84 -25.57
C THR A 15 32.99 -20.13 -26.36
N ASP A 16 34.08 -20.82 -26.72
CA ASP A 16 34.09 -22.16 -27.29
C ASP A 16 34.51 -23.21 -26.24
N PHE A 17 33.91 -24.39 -26.34
CA PHE A 17 34.20 -25.51 -25.47
C PHE A 17 33.96 -26.85 -26.18
N ALA A 18 35.03 -27.60 -26.43
CA ALA A 18 34.91 -29.02 -26.75
C ALA A 18 34.75 -29.81 -25.43
N PRO A 19 33.82 -30.77 -25.31
CA PRO A 19 33.70 -31.57 -24.09
C PRO A 19 35.04 -32.18 -23.66
N GLY A 20 35.50 -31.86 -22.43
CA GLY A 20 36.78 -32.32 -21.88
C GLY A 20 38.01 -31.46 -22.24
N SER A 21 37.83 -30.29 -22.87
CA SER A 21 38.90 -29.32 -23.12
C SER A 21 38.94 -28.19 -22.09
N GLU A 22 39.99 -27.36 -22.16
CA GLU A 22 40.00 -26.05 -21.50
C GLU A 22 38.92 -25.14 -22.12
N CYS A 23 38.44 -24.17 -21.34
CA CYS A 23 37.50 -23.17 -21.84
C CYS A 23 38.24 -22.12 -22.67
N HIS A 24 37.85 -21.96 -23.94
CA HIS A 24 38.50 -21.04 -24.85
C HIS A 24 37.62 -19.83 -25.07
N ILE A 25 38.12 -18.65 -24.71
CA ILE A 25 37.44 -17.38 -24.96
C ILE A 25 38.21 -16.61 -26.02
N THR A 26 37.53 -16.27 -27.12
CA THR A 26 38.09 -15.43 -28.18
C THR A 26 37.49 -14.03 -28.09
N PHE A 27 38.34 -13.01 -28.06
CA PHE A 27 37.90 -11.62 -28.12
C PHE A 27 38.24 -11.00 -29.47
N TYR A 28 37.26 -10.33 -30.06
CA TYR A 28 37.41 -9.53 -31.26
C TYR A 28 37.28 -8.06 -30.87
N LEU A 29 38.36 -7.28 -31.03
CA LEU A 29 38.33 -5.83 -30.84
C LEU A 29 37.81 -5.20 -32.14
N LEU A 30 36.56 -4.75 -32.12
CA LEU A 30 35.82 -4.30 -33.29
C LEU A 30 35.61 -2.77 -33.30
N GLY A 31 36.55 -1.98 -32.78
CA GLY A 31 36.51 -0.52 -32.93
C GLY A 31 37.20 0.31 -31.84
N PRO A 32 37.27 1.64 -32.01
CA PRO A 32 37.89 2.60 -31.09
C PRO A 32 37.32 2.69 -29.65
N ALA A 33 36.11 2.19 -29.38
CA ALA A 33 35.40 2.13 -28.10
C ALA A 33 35.70 0.83 -27.33
N ALA A 34 36.54 -0.05 -27.87
CA ALA A 34 37.15 -1.17 -27.17
C ALA A 34 38.13 -0.70 -26.08
N THR A 35 37.61 -0.08 -25.04
CA THR A 35 38.37 0.35 -23.86
C THR A 35 38.76 -0.87 -23.02
N SER A 36 39.81 -0.73 -22.20
CA SER A 36 40.21 -1.80 -21.26
C SER A 36 39.10 -2.16 -20.27
N ALA A 37 38.31 -1.18 -19.82
CA ALA A 37 37.17 -1.42 -18.94
C ALA A 37 36.07 -2.23 -19.64
N PHE A 38 35.82 -1.93 -20.92
CA PHE A 38 34.85 -2.68 -21.72
C PHE A 38 35.32 -4.11 -21.98
N GLY A 39 36.58 -4.28 -22.38
CA GLY A 39 37.19 -5.60 -22.56
C GLY A 39 37.22 -6.43 -21.28
N ALA A 40 37.42 -5.80 -20.11
CA ALA A 40 37.32 -6.49 -18.83
C ALA A 40 35.90 -7.00 -18.55
N ASN A 41 34.87 -6.21 -18.84
CA ASN A 41 33.47 -6.63 -18.67
C ASN A 41 33.10 -7.78 -19.61
N ALA A 42 33.45 -7.69 -20.90
CA ALA A 42 33.26 -8.79 -21.84
C ALA A 42 34.02 -10.03 -21.38
N ALA A 43 35.25 -9.89 -20.87
CA ALA A 43 36.00 -11.01 -20.37
C ALA A 43 35.38 -11.66 -19.12
N ALA A 44 34.83 -10.86 -18.21
CA ALA A 44 34.09 -11.39 -17.06
C ALA A 44 32.81 -12.12 -17.49
N HIS A 45 32.06 -11.56 -18.45
CA HIS A 45 30.86 -12.16 -19.02
C HIS A 45 31.15 -13.55 -19.62
N GLU A 46 32.12 -13.61 -20.53
CA GLU A 46 32.53 -14.87 -21.17
C GLU A 46 33.12 -15.88 -20.19
N LEU A 47 33.88 -15.42 -19.19
CA LEU A 47 34.39 -16.30 -18.13
C LEU A 47 33.25 -16.96 -17.36
N PHE A 48 32.11 -16.27 -17.18
CA PHE A 48 30.95 -16.89 -16.54
C PHE A 48 30.30 -17.96 -17.41
N HIS A 49 30.31 -17.82 -18.74
CA HIS A 49 29.89 -18.90 -19.63
C HIS A 49 30.78 -20.15 -19.49
N CYS A 50 32.07 -20.01 -19.19
CA CYS A 50 32.92 -21.15 -18.82
C CYS A 50 32.42 -21.83 -17.55
N VAL A 51 32.07 -21.06 -16.51
CA VAL A 51 31.52 -21.58 -15.25
C VAL A 51 30.21 -22.32 -15.49
N GLN A 52 29.31 -21.74 -16.29
CA GLN A 52 28.05 -22.36 -16.69
C GLN A 52 28.30 -23.68 -17.43
N ARG A 53 29.16 -23.71 -18.45
CA ARG A 53 29.48 -24.93 -19.21
C ARG A 53 30.14 -26.02 -18.36
N ALA A 54 30.92 -25.64 -17.35
CA ALA A 54 31.50 -26.58 -16.40
C ALA A 54 30.48 -27.13 -15.39
N SER A 55 29.39 -26.40 -15.14
CA SER A 55 28.42 -26.71 -14.09
C SER A 55 27.10 -27.29 -14.60
N LEU A 56 26.81 -27.14 -15.90
CA LEU A 56 25.54 -27.49 -16.54
C LEU A 56 25.75 -28.57 -17.61
N THR A 57 24.67 -29.27 -17.94
CA THR A 57 24.68 -30.27 -19.02
C THR A 57 24.75 -29.61 -20.39
N GLN A 58 25.26 -30.33 -21.40
CA GLN A 58 25.28 -29.86 -22.79
C GLN A 58 23.88 -29.52 -23.30
N ASP A 59 22.88 -30.34 -22.95
CA ASP A 59 21.49 -30.11 -23.34
C ASP A 59 20.94 -28.80 -22.75
N GLN A 60 21.28 -28.46 -21.50
CA GLN A 60 20.93 -27.16 -20.89
C GLN A 60 21.57 -25.99 -21.64
N ILE A 61 22.88 -26.06 -21.93
CA ILE A 61 23.59 -24.99 -22.64
C ILE A 61 23.01 -24.78 -24.05
N HIS A 62 22.66 -25.86 -24.75
CA HIS A 62 22.04 -25.80 -26.09
C HIS A 62 20.61 -25.25 -26.12
N THR A 63 20.03 -24.89 -24.96
CA THR A 63 18.72 -24.22 -24.94
C THR A 63 18.80 -22.72 -25.24
N SER A 64 19.99 -22.09 -25.22
CA SER A 64 20.18 -20.71 -25.68
C SER A 64 20.09 -20.61 -27.20
N ASN A 65 19.54 -19.50 -27.69
CA ASN A 65 19.44 -19.17 -29.10
C ASN A 65 20.50 -18.13 -29.53
N GLY A 66 21.69 -18.18 -28.93
CA GLY A 66 22.80 -17.29 -29.25
C GLY A 66 22.48 -15.82 -28.98
N GLY A 67 22.05 -15.52 -27.76
CA GLY A 67 21.70 -14.16 -27.30
C GLY A 67 20.29 -13.68 -27.71
N ALA A 68 19.61 -14.37 -28.62
CA ALA A 68 18.23 -14.04 -28.99
C ALA A 68 17.22 -14.50 -27.90
N PRO A 69 16.17 -13.71 -27.60
CA PRO A 69 15.22 -14.04 -26.54
C PRO A 69 14.52 -15.40 -26.74
N GLY A 70 14.17 -16.03 -25.62
CA GLY A 70 13.51 -17.35 -25.58
C GLY A 70 14.43 -18.50 -25.15
N GLY A 71 13.83 -19.63 -24.79
CA GLY A 71 14.57 -20.82 -24.37
C GLY A 71 15.38 -20.57 -23.09
N GLY A 72 16.65 -20.98 -23.09
CA GLY A 72 17.57 -20.76 -21.97
C GLY A 72 18.35 -19.45 -22.03
N THR A 73 18.17 -18.64 -23.08
CA THR A 73 18.92 -17.38 -23.25
C THR A 73 18.78 -16.47 -22.03
N TRP A 74 17.59 -16.34 -21.45
CA TRP A 74 17.37 -15.44 -20.31
C TRP A 74 18.25 -15.76 -19.09
N TRP A 75 18.44 -17.06 -18.77
CA TRP A 75 19.27 -17.46 -17.62
C TRP A 75 20.75 -17.61 -17.99
N ILE A 76 21.08 -17.91 -19.24
CA ILE A 76 22.47 -17.95 -19.73
C ILE A 76 23.05 -16.53 -19.76
N GLU A 77 22.40 -15.62 -20.47
CA GLU A 77 22.89 -14.25 -20.66
C GLU A 77 22.67 -13.38 -19.42
N GLY A 78 21.49 -13.46 -18.80
CA GLY A 78 21.16 -12.64 -17.63
C GLY A 78 22.09 -12.90 -16.43
N SER A 79 22.49 -14.15 -16.20
CA SER A 79 23.41 -14.48 -15.11
C SER A 79 24.87 -14.15 -15.44
N ALA A 80 25.27 -14.22 -16.72
CA ALA A 80 26.58 -13.73 -17.16
C ALA A 80 26.70 -12.21 -17.00
N GLU A 81 25.67 -11.45 -17.39
CA GLU A 81 25.59 -10.01 -17.13
C GLU A 81 25.65 -9.68 -15.63
N TRP A 82 24.95 -10.44 -14.79
CA TRP A 82 25.04 -10.27 -13.34
C TRP A 82 26.45 -10.48 -12.81
N PHE A 83 27.14 -11.53 -13.29
CA PHE A 83 28.49 -11.83 -12.86
C PHE A 83 29.48 -10.71 -13.18
N THR A 84 29.30 -9.99 -14.30
CA THR A 84 30.14 -8.81 -14.60
C THR A 84 30.06 -7.77 -13.47
N THR A 85 28.85 -7.52 -12.97
CA THR A 85 28.64 -6.57 -11.87
C THR A 85 29.25 -7.06 -10.56
N LEU A 86 29.20 -8.37 -10.30
CA LEU A 86 29.85 -8.98 -9.15
C LEU A 86 31.38 -8.90 -9.24
N ALA A 87 31.96 -9.09 -10.43
CA ALA A 87 33.42 -9.13 -10.60
C ALA A 87 34.05 -7.73 -10.66
N LEU A 88 33.39 -6.77 -11.30
CA LEU A 88 33.98 -5.50 -11.71
C LEU A 88 33.17 -4.26 -11.28
N GLY A 89 31.96 -4.44 -10.76
CA GLY A 89 30.96 -3.38 -10.60
C GLY A 89 30.19 -3.12 -11.91
N ALA A 90 29.02 -2.46 -11.81
CA ALA A 90 28.16 -2.25 -12.97
C ALA A 90 28.78 -1.27 -13.99
N PRO A 91 28.96 -1.70 -15.26
CA PRO A 91 29.37 -0.79 -16.34
C PRO A 91 28.24 0.15 -16.74
N ALA A 92 28.57 1.24 -17.44
CA ALA A 92 27.58 2.23 -17.87
C ALA A 92 26.45 1.65 -18.74
N TYR A 93 26.75 0.64 -19.57
CA TYR A 93 25.75 -0.03 -20.41
C TYR A 93 24.76 -0.86 -19.60
N GLN A 94 25.06 -1.22 -18.34
CA GLN A 94 24.13 -2.01 -17.51
C GLN A 94 22.80 -1.29 -17.33
N ARG A 95 22.84 0.06 -17.32
CA ARG A 95 21.64 0.89 -17.26
C ARG A 95 20.67 0.61 -18.41
N SER A 96 21.15 0.38 -19.63
CA SER A 96 20.26 0.08 -20.76
C SER A 96 19.58 -1.28 -20.59
N ARG A 97 20.23 -2.26 -19.95
CA ARG A 97 19.61 -3.55 -19.60
C ARG A 97 18.48 -3.38 -18.59
N VAL A 98 18.68 -2.52 -17.59
CA VAL A 98 17.63 -2.19 -16.61
C VAL A 98 16.47 -1.45 -17.26
N GLU A 99 16.74 -0.47 -18.13
CA GLU A 99 15.71 0.26 -18.89
C GLU A 99 14.90 -0.67 -19.81
N LEU A 100 15.57 -1.64 -20.47
CA LEU A 100 14.90 -2.69 -21.24
C LEU A 100 14.01 -3.57 -20.35
N PHE A 101 14.51 -3.98 -19.18
CA PHE A 101 13.70 -4.73 -18.23
C PHE A 101 12.48 -3.91 -17.80
N ASP A 102 12.65 -2.63 -17.44
CA ASP A 102 11.56 -1.74 -17.03
C ASP A 102 10.46 -1.63 -18.09
N SER A 103 10.85 -1.59 -19.37
CA SER A 103 9.93 -1.56 -20.50
C SER A 103 9.26 -2.90 -20.79
N ASN A 104 10.01 -4.02 -20.72
CA ASN A 104 9.55 -5.33 -21.19
C ASN A 104 8.77 -6.10 -20.13
N SER A 105 9.14 -5.97 -18.87
CA SER A 105 8.61 -6.79 -17.77
C SER A 105 7.08 -6.71 -17.53
N PRO A 106 6.32 -5.67 -17.93
CA PRO A 106 4.86 -5.69 -17.90
C PRO A 106 4.20 -6.68 -18.87
N THR A 107 4.86 -7.03 -19.98
CA THR A 107 4.25 -7.81 -21.08
C THR A 107 5.07 -9.01 -21.55
N THR A 108 6.33 -9.10 -21.17
CA THR A 108 7.25 -10.16 -21.56
C THR A 108 7.54 -11.06 -20.36
N ALA A 109 7.41 -12.38 -20.53
CA ALA A 109 7.80 -13.34 -19.50
C ALA A 109 9.33 -13.36 -19.36
N LEU A 110 9.84 -13.60 -18.15
CA LEU A 110 11.29 -13.72 -17.92
C LEU A 110 11.96 -14.73 -18.85
N ASN A 111 11.30 -15.86 -19.13
CA ASN A 111 11.83 -16.89 -20.04
C ASN A 111 11.86 -16.49 -21.52
N ASP A 112 11.28 -15.35 -21.87
CA ASP A 112 11.23 -14.77 -23.21
C ASP A 112 12.08 -13.48 -23.27
N MET A 113 12.96 -13.25 -22.28
CA MET A 113 13.97 -12.18 -22.25
C MET A 113 15.37 -12.72 -22.61
N ALA A 114 16.36 -11.83 -22.65
CA ALA A 114 17.78 -12.19 -22.76
C ALA A 114 18.58 -11.46 -21.67
N TYR A 115 19.46 -10.53 -22.04
CA TYR A 115 20.35 -9.80 -21.14
C TYR A 115 19.62 -8.98 -20.08
N GLU A 116 18.43 -8.45 -20.37
CA GLU A 116 17.64 -7.68 -19.41
C GLU A 116 17.18 -8.52 -18.21
N ALA A 117 17.18 -9.85 -18.33
CA ALA A 117 16.93 -10.75 -17.21
C ALA A 117 18.00 -10.66 -16.10
N TYR A 118 19.11 -9.94 -16.34
CA TYR A 118 20.05 -9.50 -15.32
C TYR A 118 19.37 -9.01 -14.03
N VAL A 119 18.26 -8.26 -14.13
CA VAL A 119 17.55 -7.70 -12.97
C VAL A 119 17.12 -8.80 -11.99
N PHE A 120 16.69 -9.96 -12.49
CA PHE A 120 16.35 -11.11 -11.67
C PHE A 120 17.59 -11.71 -11.00
N PHE A 121 18.71 -11.85 -11.72
CA PHE A 121 19.94 -12.42 -11.15
C PHE A 121 20.63 -11.50 -10.14
N ALA A 122 20.52 -10.19 -10.32
CA ALA A 122 20.90 -9.19 -9.33
C ALA A 122 20.11 -9.36 -8.03
N TRP A 123 18.78 -9.53 -8.13
CA TRP A 123 17.94 -9.86 -6.98
C TRP A 123 18.30 -11.20 -6.35
N LEU A 124 18.44 -12.27 -7.13
CA LEU A 124 18.75 -13.61 -6.63
C LEU A 124 20.08 -13.62 -5.85
N GLY A 125 21.12 -13.01 -6.43
CA GLY A 125 22.43 -12.88 -5.79
C GLY A 125 22.41 -11.98 -4.55
N GLY A 126 21.58 -10.94 -4.53
CA GLY A 126 21.42 -10.04 -3.37
C GLY A 126 20.63 -10.69 -2.22
N ALA A 127 19.51 -11.35 -2.53
CA ALA A 127 18.59 -11.93 -1.55
C ALA A 127 19.09 -13.25 -0.96
N HIS A 128 19.76 -14.09 -1.78
CA HIS A 128 20.21 -15.42 -1.37
C HIS A 128 21.74 -15.58 -1.36
N GLY A 129 22.47 -14.50 -1.67
CA GLY A 129 23.93 -14.50 -1.79
C GLY A 129 24.41 -14.96 -3.18
N PRO A 130 25.64 -14.57 -3.58
CA PRO A 130 26.16 -14.88 -4.93
C PRO A 130 26.29 -16.38 -5.20
N ASN A 131 26.46 -17.20 -4.16
CA ASN A 131 26.56 -18.65 -4.29
C ASN A 131 25.22 -19.33 -4.64
N ALA A 132 24.10 -18.61 -4.62
CA ALA A 132 22.79 -19.16 -4.98
C ALA A 132 22.57 -19.26 -6.50
N VAL A 133 23.31 -18.49 -7.30
CA VAL A 133 23.07 -18.39 -8.76
C VAL A 133 23.34 -19.71 -9.47
N VAL A 134 24.53 -20.34 -9.31
CA VAL A 134 24.84 -21.59 -10.02
C VAL A 134 23.89 -22.75 -9.63
N PRO A 135 23.56 -22.98 -8.34
CA PRO A 135 22.53 -23.96 -7.96
C PRO A 135 21.15 -23.70 -8.58
N PHE A 136 20.76 -22.43 -8.77
CA PHE A 136 19.54 -22.10 -9.50
C PHE A 136 19.65 -22.50 -10.98
N LEU A 137 20.76 -22.16 -11.64
CA LEU A 137 20.99 -22.50 -13.06
C LEU A 137 20.96 -24.02 -13.30
N GLN A 138 21.50 -24.81 -12.37
CA GLN A 138 21.50 -26.28 -12.46
C GLN A 138 20.10 -26.89 -12.51
N GLN A 139 19.08 -26.18 -12.00
CA GLN A 139 17.69 -26.63 -12.02
C GLN A 139 16.94 -26.24 -13.29
N MET A 140 17.53 -25.41 -14.16
CA MET A 140 16.89 -24.97 -15.40
C MET A 140 16.75 -26.11 -16.42
N ALA A 141 15.76 -26.00 -17.31
CA ALA A 141 15.41 -27.08 -18.22
C ALA A 141 16.46 -27.30 -19.32
N ALA A 142 16.67 -28.57 -19.66
CA ALA A 142 17.45 -29.03 -20.81
C ALA A 142 16.69 -28.95 -22.16
N SER A 143 15.53 -28.28 -22.18
CA SER A 143 14.69 -28.10 -23.38
C SER A 143 14.37 -26.62 -23.54
N ALA A 144 14.54 -26.09 -24.76
CA ALA A 144 14.23 -24.70 -25.07
C ALA A 144 12.72 -24.39 -25.14
N SER A 145 11.86 -25.41 -25.02
CA SER A 145 10.40 -25.17 -25.08
C SER A 145 9.93 -24.27 -23.92
N PRO A 146 9.05 -23.28 -24.16
CA PRO A 146 8.59 -22.36 -23.11
C PRO A 146 7.98 -23.09 -21.90
N GLY A 147 7.20 -24.15 -22.14
CA GLY A 147 6.61 -24.94 -21.05
C GLY A 147 7.64 -25.64 -20.17
N ALA A 148 8.73 -26.17 -20.74
CA ALA A 148 9.80 -26.79 -19.96
C ALA A 148 10.57 -25.76 -19.14
N GLN A 149 10.90 -24.61 -19.73
CA GLN A 149 11.57 -23.52 -19.01
C GLN A 149 10.74 -23.03 -17.83
N ARG A 150 9.44 -22.75 -18.05
CA ARG A 150 8.53 -22.31 -16.98
C ARG A 150 8.36 -23.34 -15.87
N ALA A 151 8.26 -24.63 -16.22
CA ALA A 151 8.19 -25.71 -15.23
C ALA A 151 9.46 -25.78 -14.38
N ALA A 152 10.64 -25.65 -14.98
CA ALA A 152 11.91 -25.60 -14.26
C ALA A 152 12.03 -24.37 -13.36
N MET A 153 11.63 -23.18 -13.84
CA MET A 153 11.59 -21.96 -13.04
C MET A 153 10.71 -22.09 -11.79
N GLY A 154 9.50 -22.63 -11.95
CA GLY A 154 8.56 -22.83 -10.84
C GLY A 154 9.04 -23.90 -9.84
N ALA A 155 9.86 -24.86 -10.29
CA ALA A 155 10.47 -25.86 -9.42
C ALA A 155 11.73 -25.36 -8.70
N ALA A 156 12.48 -24.44 -9.31
CA ALA A 156 13.77 -23.99 -8.80
C ALA A 156 13.67 -23.12 -7.55
N MET A 157 12.54 -22.44 -7.35
CA MET A 157 12.27 -21.59 -6.19
C MET A 157 10.77 -21.59 -5.84
N PRO A 158 10.41 -21.45 -4.55
CA PRO A 158 9.02 -21.37 -4.14
C PRO A 158 8.32 -20.13 -4.70
N GLN A 159 7.00 -20.20 -4.83
CA GLN A 159 6.17 -19.08 -5.29
C GLN A 159 6.40 -17.77 -4.50
N SER A 160 6.67 -17.86 -3.20
CA SER A 160 6.94 -16.70 -2.34
C SER A 160 8.16 -15.92 -2.80
N ASP A 161 9.20 -16.59 -3.28
CA ASP A 161 10.47 -15.96 -3.67
C ASP A 161 10.30 -15.21 -4.99
N TRP A 162 9.55 -15.77 -5.94
CA TRP A 162 9.16 -15.08 -7.16
C TRP A 162 8.30 -13.84 -6.90
N LEU A 163 7.42 -13.90 -5.90
CA LEU A 163 6.63 -12.75 -5.49
C LEU A 163 7.49 -11.69 -4.79
N HIS A 164 8.42 -12.10 -3.92
CA HIS A 164 9.35 -11.20 -3.24
C HIS A 164 10.27 -10.48 -4.24
N PHE A 165 10.72 -11.15 -5.31
CA PHE A 165 11.38 -10.50 -6.44
C PHE A 165 10.55 -9.36 -7.03
N ALA A 166 9.26 -9.62 -7.27
CA ALA A 166 8.34 -8.62 -7.82
C ALA A 166 8.17 -7.42 -6.88
N GLU A 167 8.06 -7.66 -5.57
CA GLU A 167 7.96 -6.66 -4.51
C GLU A 167 9.22 -5.79 -4.44
N ASP A 168 10.40 -6.40 -4.37
CA ASP A 168 11.69 -5.71 -4.31
C ASP A 168 11.97 -4.89 -5.57
N TYR A 169 11.58 -5.41 -6.73
CA TYR A 169 11.66 -4.69 -7.98
C TYR A 169 10.77 -3.43 -7.95
N MET A 170 9.50 -3.57 -7.55
CA MET A 170 8.56 -2.44 -7.44
C MET A 170 8.98 -1.39 -6.40
N ASP A 171 9.70 -1.79 -5.35
CA ASP A 171 10.26 -0.88 -4.35
C ASP A 171 11.65 -0.32 -4.71
N ARG A 172 12.24 -0.75 -5.83
CA ARG A 172 13.60 -0.36 -6.27
C ARG A 172 14.68 -0.75 -5.24
N ASN A 173 14.44 -1.87 -4.56
CA ASN A 173 15.34 -2.41 -3.54
C ASN A 173 16.45 -3.28 -4.13
N ILE A 174 16.33 -3.70 -5.39
CA ILE A 174 17.34 -4.54 -6.05
C ILE A 174 18.68 -3.82 -6.14
N ARG A 175 19.74 -4.56 -5.80
CA ARG A 175 21.14 -4.13 -5.85
C ARG A 175 21.94 -5.05 -6.77
N ASP A 176 23.00 -4.53 -7.37
CA ASP A 176 23.94 -5.28 -8.20
C ASP A 176 24.85 -6.20 -7.36
N GLY A 177 25.78 -6.91 -8.01
CA GLY A 177 26.72 -7.80 -7.33
C GLY A 177 27.65 -7.12 -6.31
N GLN A 178 27.75 -5.79 -6.32
CA GLN A 178 28.54 -4.99 -5.37
C GLN A 178 27.66 -4.27 -4.33
N GLY A 179 26.34 -4.51 -4.34
CA GLY A 179 25.40 -3.88 -3.42
C GLY A 179 24.95 -2.47 -3.83
N VAL A 180 25.29 -2.02 -5.05
CA VAL A 180 24.88 -0.71 -5.58
C VAL A 180 23.47 -0.81 -6.18
N SER A 181 22.65 0.23 -6.04
CA SER A 181 21.33 0.27 -6.69
C SER A 181 21.44 0.08 -8.19
N ILE A 182 20.64 -0.84 -8.75
CA ILE A 182 20.58 -1.03 -10.20
C ILE A 182 19.87 0.13 -10.93
N GLY A 183 19.26 1.07 -10.19
CA GLY A 183 18.63 2.25 -10.76
C GLY A 183 17.33 1.97 -11.52
N SER A 184 16.62 0.88 -11.20
CA SER A 184 15.35 0.53 -11.83
C SER A 184 14.28 1.60 -11.63
N SER A 185 13.46 1.83 -12.65
CA SER A 185 12.30 2.70 -12.63
C SER A 185 11.06 1.95 -13.12
N PRO A 186 10.53 1.02 -12.31
CA PRO A 186 9.33 0.26 -12.66
C PRO A 186 8.19 1.18 -13.12
N GLN A 187 7.59 0.86 -14.26
CA GLN A 187 6.35 1.49 -14.68
C GLN A 187 5.22 1.09 -13.73
N GLU A 188 4.45 2.07 -13.29
CA GLU A 188 3.19 1.83 -12.59
C GLU A 188 2.17 1.19 -13.53
N GLY A 189 1.38 0.26 -13.00
CA GLY A 189 0.30 -0.37 -13.74
C GLY A 189 -0.96 0.51 -13.83
N GLY A 190 -1.95 0.07 -14.62
CA GLY A 190 -3.27 0.69 -14.63
C GLY A 190 -3.99 0.58 -13.28
N THR A 191 -5.02 1.39 -13.06
CA THR A 191 -5.80 1.41 -11.81
C THR A 191 -7.04 0.51 -11.91
N LEU A 192 -7.27 -0.30 -10.88
CA LEU A 192 -8.53 -0.98 -10.61
C LEU A 192 -9.28 -0.20 -9.52
N GLU A 193 -10.44 0.33 -9.86
CA GLU A 193 -11.20 1.23 -8.99
C GLU A 193 -12.53 0.62 -8.57
N TRP A 194 -12.77 0.45 -7.27
CA TRP A 194 -14.02 -0.09 -6.73
C TRP A 194 -14.84 0.96 -6.01
N ASN A 195 -16.02 1.28 -6.56
CA ASN A 195 -17.07 2.08 -5.93
C ASN A 195 -18.36 1.27 -5.63
N GLU A 196 -18.44 0.04 -6.15
CA GLU A 196 -19.50 -0.93 -5.89
C GLU A 196 -18.95 -2.36 -5.77
N THR A 197 -19.80 -3.27 -5.30
CA THR A 197 -19.50 -4.71 -5.25
C THR A 197 -19.35 -5.28 -6.65
N ARG A 198 -18.17 -5.85 -6.97
CA ARG A 198 -17.95 -6.58 -8.23
C ARG A 198 -16.80 -7.56 -8.13
N THR A 199 -16.70 -8.43 -9.13
CA THR A 199 -15.56 -9.34 -9.29
C THR A 199 -14.71 -8.89 -10.47
N GLU A 200 -13.45 -8.57 -10.20
CA GLU A 200 -12.45 -8.36 -11.25
C GLU A 200 -11.82 -9.69 -11.66
N ARG A 201 -11.48 -9.80 -12.95
CA ARG A 201 -10.73 -10.95 -13.48
C ARG A 201 -9.49 -10.46 -14.19
N LEU A 202 -8.33 -10.91 -13.71
CA LEU A 202 -7.02 -10.61 -14.27
C LEU A 202 -6.41 -11.90 -14.81
N THR A 203 -5.96 -11.90 -16.05
CA THR A 203 -5.14 -12.99 -16.60
C THR A 203 -3.68 -12.74 -16.24
N LEU A 204 -3.09 -13.67 -15.49
CA LEU A 204 -1.69 -13.63 -15.10
C LEU A 204 -0.89 -14.58 -16.01
N ALA A 205 -0.13 -14.00 -16.94
CA ALA A 205 0.80 -14.75 -17.77
C ALA A 205 1.95 -15.33 -16.89
N PRO A 206 2.46 -16.54 -17.20
CA PRO A 206 3.61 -17.13 -16.52
C PRO A 206 4.83 -16.21 -16.50
N PHE A 207 5.40 -15.99 -15.33
CA PHE A 207 6.66 -15.26 -15.09
C PHE A 207 6.70 -13.85 -15.72
N THR A 208 5.54 -13.21 -15.86
CA THR A 208 5.39 -11.80 -16.25
C THR A 208 4.99 -10.97 -15.03
N LEU A 209 5.54 -9.76 -14.87
CA LEU A 209 5.22 -8.88 -13.76
C LEU A 209 3.90 -8.13 -14.03
N SER A 210 2.79 -8.63 -13.48
CA SER A 210 1.52 -7.91 -13.51
C SER A 210 1.50 -6.86 -12.40
N ARG A 211 1.27 -5.60 -12.77
CA ARG A 211 1.23 -4.45 -11.84
C ARG A 211 -0.09 -3.72 -11.96
N ARG A 212 -0.66 -3.28 -10.84
CA ARG A 212 -1.84 -2.41 -10.81
C ARG A 212 -1.75 -1.45 -9.64
N ASN A 213 -2.47 -0.34 -9.75
CA ASN A 213 -2.90 0.41 -8.58
C ASN A 213 -4.32 -0.04 -8.24
N LEU A 214 -4.61 -0.20 -6.95
CA LEU A 214 -5.93 -0.49 -6.44
C LEU A 214 -6.44 0.77 -5.77
N SER A 215 -7.63 1.23 -6.14
CA SER A 215 -8.30 2.34 -5.47
C SER A 215 -9.68 1.91 -5.03
N VAL A 216 -9.92 1.97 -3.74
CA VAL A 216 -11.14 1.49 -3.11
C VAL A 216 -11.83 2.69 -2.53
N HIS A 217 -13.04 3.00 -3.01
CA HIS A 217 -13.80 4.15 -2.54
C HIS A 217 -14.20 3.99 -1.07
N CYS A 218 -14.70 5.08 -0.52
CA CYS A 218 -15.22 5.15 0.82
C CYS A 218 -16.20 3.98 1.11
N GLY A 219 -15.98 3.22 2.18
CA GLY A 219 -16.87 2.13 2.59
C GLY A 219 -16.16 1.07 3.42
N ARG A 220 -16.92 0.08 3.91
CA ARG A 220 -16.36 -1.17 4.41
C ARG A 220 -16.40 -2.22 3.32
N TRP A 221 -15.27 -2.84 3.06
CA TRP A 221 -15.06 -3.75 1.94
C TRP A 221 -14.53 -5.09 2.41
N SER A 222 -14.86 -6.14 1.69
CA SER A 222 -14.27 -7.47 1.87
C SER A 222 -13.69 -7.95 0.55
N PHE A 223 -12.46 -8.46 0.59
CA PHE A 223 -11.71 -8.96 -0.55
C PHE A 223 -11.52 -10.47 -0.43
N ALA A 224 -11.84 -11.19 -1.50
CA ALA A 224 -11.65 -12.63 -1.61
C ALA A 224 -10.88 -12.96 -2.91
N PRO A 225 -9.55 -12.77 -2.95
CA PRO A 225 -8.74 -13.13 -4.11
C PRO A 225 -8.71 -14.65 -4.30
N ARG A 226 -8.84 -15.11 -5.55
CA ARG A 226 -8.78 -16.52 -5.94
C ARG A 226 -7.95 -16.69 -7.22
N PRO A 227 -6.82 -17.43 -7.20
CA PRO A 227 -6.24 -18.07 -6.03
C PRO A 227 -5.67 -17.05 -5.03
N SER A 228 -5.44 -17.48 -3.78
CA SER A 228 -4.85 -16.61 -2.72
C SER A 228 -3.34 -16.41 -2.88
N GLN A 229 -2.70 -17.09 -3.83
CA GLN A 229 -1.27 -16.97 -4.12
C GLN A 229 -1.04 -16.08 -5.35
N TYR A 230 0.24 -15.90 -5.71
CA TYR A 230 0.71 -15.11 -6.86
C TYR A 230 0.71 -13.60 -6.72
N HIS A 231 0.16 -13.03 -5.65
CA HIS A 231 -0.03 -11.58 -5.56
C HIS A 231 0.26 -11.02 -4.18
N ALA A 232 0.64 -9.75 -4.16
CA ALA A 232 0.82 -8.94 -2.97
C ALA A 232 0.27 -7.53 -3.20
N ALA A 233 -0.13 -6.88 -2.11
CA ALA A 233 -0.54 -5.50 -2.09
C ALA A 233 0.26 -4.73 -1.03
N LYS A 234 0.48 -3.44 -1.27
CA LYS A 234 1.17 -2.53 -0.35
C LYS A 234 0.39 -1.22 -0.25
N PRO A 235 -0.20 -0.88 0.91
CA PRO A 235 -0.81 0.42 1.10
C PRO A 235 0.28 1.51 1.09
N ALA A 236 -0.13 2.77 0.89
CA ALA A 236 0.79 3.90 0.75
C ALA A 236 1.84 4.01 1.87
N SER A 237 1.48 3.68 3.12
CA SER A 237 2.33 3.77 4.31
C SER A 237 2.74 2.42 4.91
N GLY A 238 2.55 1.30 4.21
CA GLY A 238 2.80 -0.05 4.75
C GLY A 238 3.90 -0.83 4.05
N SER A 239 3.97 -2.13 4.34
CA SER A 239 4.80 -3.12 3.65
C SER A 239 3.98 -3.92 2.64
N TRP A 240 4.65 -4.66 1.76
CA TRP A 240 3.99 -5.69 0.97
C TRP A 240 3.41 -6.78 1.87
N GLY A 241 2.30 -7.36 1.45
CA GLY A 241 1.63 -8.45 2.13
C GLY A 241 0.40 -8.92 1.36
N GLU A 242 -0.40 -9.79 1.97
CA GLU A 242 -1.69 -10.17 1.41
C GLU A 242 -2.61 -8.94 1.30
N LEU A 243 -3.44 -8.91 0.25
CA LEU A 243 -4.52 -7.95 0.16
C LEU A 243 -5.45 -8.14 1.38
N PRO A 244 -5.76 -7.10 2.17
CA PRO A 244 -6.52 -7.26 3.40
C PRO A 244 -7.89 -7.86 3.10
N ARG A 245 -8.28 -8.90 3.85
CA ARG A 245 -9.59 -9.55 3.67
C ARG A 245 -10.74 -8.61 3.95
N ASP A 246 -10.54 -7.68 4.88
CA ASP A 246 -11.51 -6.66 5.25
C ASP A 246 -10.79 -5.30 5.29
N LEU A 247 -11.41 -4.29 4.68
CA LEU A 247 -10.91 -2.93 4.65
C LEU A 247 -12.01 -2.00 5.13
N ASP A 248 -11.75 -1.25 6.19
CA ASP A 248 -12.61 -0.15 6.61
C ASP A 248 -12.01 1.15 6.07
N ASN A 249 -12.56 1.62 4.95
CA ASN A 249 -12.21 2.89 4.32
C ASN A 249 -13.32 3.93 4.55
N LEU A 250 -14.01 3.90 5.69
CA LEU A 250 -15.06 4.90 6.00
C LEU A 250 -14.50 6.31 6.21
N ALA A 251 -13.22 6.43 6.59
CA ALA A 251 -12.51 7.71 6.77
C ALA A 251 -11.74 8.19 5.53
N ASN A 252 -11.79 7.43 4.43
CA ASN A 252 -11.11 7.73 3.16
C ASN A 252 -9.58 7.92 3.26
N ASP A 253 -8.92 7.20 4.18
CA ASP A 253 -7.49 7.32 4.47
C ASP A 253 -6.66 6.10 4.00
N HIS A 254 -7.32 4.99 3.62
CA HIS A 254 -6.65 3.70 3.40
C HIS A 254 -7.14 2.94 2.15
N GLY A 255 -7.73 3.65 1.18
CA GLY A 255 -8.31 3.06 -0.04
C GLY A 255 -7.31 2.66 -1.13
N ASP A 256 -6.07 3.16 -1.09
CA ASP A 256 -5.12 3.02 -2.20
C ASP A 256 -3.98 2.04 -1.88
N PHE A 257 -3.76 1.08 -2.80
CA PHE A 257 -2.71 0.08 -2.72
C PHE A 257 -1.93 0.00 -4.04
N ARG A 258 -0.62 -0.19 -3.94
CA ARG A 258 0.13 -0.79 -5.05
C ARG A 258 -0.11 -2.29 -5.03
N PHE A 259 -0.27 -2.88 -6.20
CA PHE A 259 -0.54 -4.31 -6.36
C PHE A 259 0.43 -4.90 -7.37
N VAL A 260 1.01 -6.05 -7.01
CA VAL A 260 1.89 -6.82 -7.88
C VAL A 260 1.47 -8.28 -7.89
N ALA A 261 1.60 -8.93 -9.04
CA ALA A 261 1.39 -10.36 -9.16
C ALA A 261 2.38 -11.00 -10.15
N MET A 262 2.81 -12.21 -9.83
CA MET A 262 3.66 -13.04 -10.68
C MET A 262 3.22 -14.52 -10.58
N ASN A 263 2.70 -15.03 -11.68
CA ASN A 263 2.28 -16.43 -11.81
C ASN A 263 3.49 -17.32 -12.12
N THR A 264 3.77 -18.34 -11.30
CA THR A 264 4.88 -19.27 -11.54
C THR A 264 4.47 -20.61 -12.15
N SER A 265 3.19 -20.78 -12.47
CA SER A 265 2.73 -21.97 -13.19
C SER A 265 3.11 -21.91 -14.67
N ALA A 266 3.07 -23.05 -15.36
CA ALA A 266 3.44 -23.12 -16.77
C ALA A 266 2.41 -22.49 -17.73
N SER A 267 1.21 -22.17 -17.25
CA SER A 267 0.07 -21.67 -18.02
C SER A 267 -0.53 -20.42 -17.38
N ASP A 268 -1.33 -19.68 -18.15
CA ASP A 268 -2.06 -18.53 -17.61
C ASP A 268 -2.94 -18.90 -16.41
N VAL A 269 -2.99 -18.01 -15.42
CA VAL A 269 -3.87 -18.13 -14.26
C VAL A 269 -4.86 -16.99 -14.28
N ALA A 270 -6.15 -17.30 -14.19
CA ALA A 270 -7.19 -16.31 -13.97
C ALA A 270 -7.28 -15.96 -12.47
N LEU A 271 -6.72 -14.82 -12.08
CA LEU A 271 -6.90 -14.26 -10.75
C LEU A 271 -8.25 -13.53 -10.68
N GLN A 272 -9.13 -13.99 -9.80
CA GLN A 272 -10.41 -13.36 -9.52
C GLN A 272 -10.29 -12.56 -8.23
N LEU A 273 -10.59 -11.27 -8.27
CA LEU A 273 -10.70 -10.42 -7.08
C LEU A 273 -12.18 -10.16 -6.84
N ALA A 274 -12.82 -11.00 -6.00
CA ALA A 274 -14.19 -10.75 -5.57
C ALA A 274 -14.17 -9.69 -4.47
N VAL A 275 -14.69 -8.50 -4.76
CA VAL A 275 -14.70 -7.34 -3.87
C VAL A 275 -16.14 -7.00 -3.51
N THR A 276 -16.46 -7.09 -2.22
CA THR A 276 -17.82 -6.89 -1.70
C THR A 276 -17.85 -5.67 -0.80
N ARG A 277 -18.65 -4.66 -1.15
CA ARG A 277 -18.96 -3.54 -0.27
C ARG A 277 -19.99 -4.00 0.76
N THR A 278 -19.57 -4.11 2.01
CA THR A 278 -20.42 -4.55 3.14
C THR A 278 -21.07 -3.38 3.86
N ALA A 279 -20.49 -2.19 3.77
CA ALA A 279 -21.12 -0.94 4.19
C ALA A 279 -20.73 0.19 3.24
N GLU A 280 -21.71 1.00 2.85
CA GLU A 280 -21.44 2.25 2.18
C GLU A 280 -20.98 3.31 3.18
N CYS A 281 -20.28 4.33 2.69
CA CYS A 281 -20.17 5.56 3.45
C CYS A 281 -21.54 6.22 3.46
N ALA A 282 -22.36 5.86 4.46
CA ALA A 282 -23.66 6.48 4.64
C ALA A 282 -23.45 7.99 4.70
N GLU A 283 -24.17 8.73 3.86
CA GLU A 283 -24.26 10.17 3.99
C GLU A 283 -24.59 10.53 5.44
N CYS A 284 -23.79 11.39 6.06
CA CYS A 284 -24.13 11.80 7.40
C CYS A 284 -25.35 12.72 7.33
N GLY A 285 -26.49 12.29 7.87
CA GLY A 285 -27.74 13.05 7.75
C GLY A 285 -28.23 13.24 6.30
N GLY A 286 -27.92 12.32 5.39
CA GLY A 286 -28.39 12.38 3.99
C GLY A 286 -27.74 13.48 3.14
N SER A 287 -26.53 13.92 3.52
CA SER A 287 -25.73 14.86 2.73
C SER A 287 -24.23 14.55 2.84
N HIS A 288 -23.50 14.87 1.78
CA HIS A 288 -22.03 14.99 1.74
C HIS A 288 -21.56 16.45 1.69
N GLU A 289 -22.47 17.43 1.68
CA GLU A 289 -22.08 18.83 1.62
C GLU A 289 -21.31 19.21 2.89
N LEU A 290 -20.15 19.84 2.70
CA LEU A 290 -19.34 20.36 3.79
C LEU A 290 -19.27 21.88 3.69
N ASP A 291 -19.73 22.56 4.73
CA ASP A 291 -19.50 23.99 4.87
C ASP A 291 -18.03 24.25 5.21
N ARG A 292 -17.30 24.88 4.28
CA ARG A 292 -15.89 25.23 4.47
C ARG A 292 -15.65 26.10 5.69
N CYS A 293 -16.64 26.89 6.12
CA CYS A 293 -16.52 27.66 7.34
C CYS A 293 -16.31 26.75 8.54
N MET A 294 -16.95 25.59 8.59
CA MET A 294 -16.92 24.65 9.73
C MET A 294 -15.61 23.85 9.83
N ILE A 295 -14.79 23.78 8.78
CA ILE A 295 -13.54 23.01 8.80
C ILE A 295 -12.55 23.66 9.77
N GLY A 296 -12.06 22.91 10.75
CA GLY A 296 -11.07 23.37 11.72
C GLY A 296 -11.22 22.70 13.08
N THR A 297 -10.40 23.12 14.04
CA THR A 297 -10.56 22.76 15.45
C THR A 297 -11.18 23.92 16.20
N TRP A 298 -12.24 23.60 16.94
CA TRP A 298 -13.11 24.53 17.61
C TRP A 298 -13.12 24.26 19.10
N GLN A 299 -13.08 25.31 19.91
CA GLN A 299 -13.19 25.24 21.35
C GLN A 299 -14.51 25.87 21.78
N MET A 300 -15.29 25.15 22.58
CA MET A 300 -16.53 25.68 23.14
C MET A 300 -16.21 26.84 24.07
N THR A 301 -16.78 28.01 23.81
CA THR A 301 -16.61 29.23 24.61
C THR A 301 -17.84 29.58 25.43
N THR A 302 -19.02 29.16 24.96
CA THR A 302 -20.28 29.30 25.70
C THR A 302 -20.99 27.96 25.74
N ASP A 303 -21.23 27.45 26.96
CA ASP A 303 -22.01 26.25 27.20
C ASP A 303 -23.51 26.59 27.24
N GLY A 304 -24.19 26.38 26.11
CA GLY A 304 -25.62 26.65 26.00
C GLY A 304 -26.48 25.79 26.92
N ALA A 305 -26.01 24.58 27.27
CA ALA A 305 -26.78 23.67 28.11
C ALA A 305 -26.85 24.19 29.54
N GLU A 306 -25.75 24.77 30.04
CA GLU A 306 -25.75 25.46 31.34
C GLU A 306 -26.75 26.62 31.35
N GLN A 307 -26.67 27.49 30.34
CA GLN A 307 -27.55 28.64 30.24
C GLN A 307 -29.02 28.21 30.19
N TRP A 308 -29.33 27.24 29.33
CA TRP A 308 -30.68 26.70 29.20
C TRP A 308 -31.21 26.13 30.52
N MET A 309 -30.38 25.37 31.25
CA MET A 309 -30.76 24.81 32.55
C MET A 309 -31.06 25.90 33.57
N ARG A 310 -30.24 26.96 33.64
CA ARG A 310 -30.49 28.11 34.54
C ARG A 310 -31.82 28.80 34.24
N GLU A 311 -32.17 28.92 32.95
CA GLU A 311 -33.37 29.63 32.52
C GLU A 311 -34.65 28.79 32.68
N HIS A 312 -34.58 27.47 32.47
CA HIS A 312 -35.76 26.62 32.35
C HIS A 312 -36.02 25.73 33.57
N LEU A 313 -35.00 25.40 34.37
CA LEU A 313 -35.16 24.58 35.57
C LEU A 313 -35.43 25.48 36.79
N ARG A 314 -36.71 25.78 37.03
CA ARG A 314 -37.12 26.59 38.20
C ARG A 314 -36.66 25.95 39.51
N GLY A 315 -35.99 26.73 40.34
CA GLY A 315 -35.46 26.27 41.63
C GLY A 315 -34.13 25.52 41.54
N TYR A 316 -33.59 25.33 40.32
CA TYR A 316 -32.24 24.82 40.14
C TYR A 316 -31.23 25.97 40.24
N HIS A 317 -30.29 25.87 41.17
CA HIS A 317 -29.15 26.77 41.26
C HIS A 317 -27.89 26.01 40.86
N SER A 318 -27.42 26.23 39.62
CA SER A 318 -26.11 25.72 39.17
C SER A 318 -25.00 26.44 39.92
N THR A 319 -24.10 25.69 40.56
CA THR A 319 -22.88 26.22 41.21
C THR A 319 -21.62 25.93 40.39
N GLY A 320 -21.74 25.13 39.33
CA GLY A 320 -20.68 24.89 38.36
C GLY A 320 -21.14 23.88 37.31
N LEU A 321 -21.45 24.35 36.11
CA LEU A 321 -21.48 23.50 34.91
C LEU A 321 -20.62 24.17 33.86
N SER A 322 -19.59 23.47 33.36
CA SER A 322 -18.84 24.02 32.25
C SER A 322 -18.32 22.91 31.35
N ALA A 323 -18.86 22.85 30.14
CA ALA A 323 -18.22 22.23 28.99
C ALA A 323 -17.27 23.21 28.25
N VAL A 324 -17.10 24.44 28.74
CA VAL A 324 -16.19 25.44 28.13
C VAL A 324 -14.78 24.88 28.12
N GLY A 325 -14.12 25.02 26.98
CA GLY A 325 -12.78 24.47 26.75
C GLY A 325 -12.79 23.14 26.01
N ASN A 326 -13.93 22.42 25.96
CA ASN A 326 -14.05 21.20 25.15
C ASN A 326 -13.80 21.52 23.68
N THR A 327 -13.08 20.64 23.00
CA THR A 327 -12.72 20.83 21.60
C THR A 327 -13.47 19.86 20.68
N MET A 328 -13.75 20.32 19.46
CA MET A 328 -14.25 19.51 18.36
C MET A 328 -13.48 19.87 17.10
N THR A 329 -12.91 18.88 16.42
CA THR A 329 -12.24 19.03 15.13
C THR A 329 -13.14 18.48 14.05
N LEU A 330 -13.45 19.31 13.05
CA LEU A 330 -14.21 18.98 11.84
C LEU A 330 -13.26 19.07 10.65
N ARG A 331 -12.98 17.94 10.00
CA ARG A 331 -11.99 17.84 8.92
C ARG A 331 -12.63 17.99 7.54
N ALA A 332 -11.83 18.38 6.55
CA ALA A 332 -12.24 18.58 5.17
C ALA A 332 -12.67 17.28 4.46
N ASP A 333 -12.32 16.12 5.01
CA ASP A 333 -12.73 14.79 4.54
C ASP A 333 -14.13 14.37 5.06
N GLY A 334 -14.80 15.22 5.83
CA GLY A 334 -16.10 14.91 6.43
C GLY A 334 -16.00 14.07 7.70
N THR A 335 -14.82 13.92 8.32
CA THR A 335 -14.66 13.26 9.63
C THR A 335 -14.61 14.27 10.78
N PHE A 336 -15.04 13.86 11.97
CA PHE A 336 -14.90 14.65 13.19
C PHE A 336 -14.27 13.85 14.33
N THR A 337 -13.66 14.58 15.26
CA THR A 337 -13.19 14.06 16.55
C THR A 337 -13.46 15.10 17.64
N THR A 338 -13.85 14.69 18.84
CA THR A 338 -13.89 15.57 20.00
C THR A 338 -12.63 15.38 20.85
N GLY A 339 -12.19 16.44 21.54
CA GLY A 339 -11.25 16.29 22.66
C GLY A 339 -11.88 15.48 23.79
N SER A 340 -11.05 15.07 24.76
CA SER A 340 -11.54 14.52 26.02
C SER A 340 -12.34 15.59 26.74
N SER A 341 -13.67 15.46 26.79
CA SER A 341 -14.50 16.36 27.56
C SER A 341 -14.50 15.93 29.02
N HIS A 342 -14.38 16.90 29.92
CA HIS A 342 -14.62 16.72 31.35
C HIS A 342 -15.60 17.80 31.79
N THR A 343 -16.85 17.41 31.99
CA THR A 343 -17.90 18.31 32.44
C THR A 343 -18.25 17.97 33.87
N GLU A 344 -17.94 18.86 34.80
CA GLU A 344 -18.49 18.81 36.15
C GLU A 344 -19.81 19.57 36.18
N ALA A 345 -20.78 19.04 36.93
CA ALA A 345 -22.07 19.66 37.18
C ALA A 345 -22.30 19.68 38.69
N SER A 346 -22.60 20.82 39.29
CA SER A 346 -23.14 20.89 40.64
C SER A 346 -24.28 21.87 40.75
N GLY A 347 -25.24 21.56 41.61
CA GLY A 347 -26.34 22.48 41.88
C GLY A 347 -27.29 22.01 42.97
N THR A 348 -28.28 22.83 43.28
CA THR A 348 -29.32 22.55 44.27
C THR A 348 -30.69 22.67 43.64
N LEU A 349 -31.62 21.78 43.99
CA LEU A 349 -33.04 21.83 43.62
C LEU A 349 -33.88 21.59 44.87
N GLY A 350 -34.49 22.64 45.42
CA GLY A 350 -35.19 22.57 46.71
C GLY A 350 -34.22 22.22 47.86
N SER A 351 -34.50 21.15 48.61
CA SER A 351 -33.63 20.63 49.68
C SER A 351 -32.56 19.64 49.20
N ALA A 352 -32.58 19.25 47.92
CA ALA A 352 -31.60 18.36 47.33
C ALA A 352 -30.41 19.15 46.77
N SER A 353 -29.19 18.67 47.00
CA SER A 353 -27.97 19.12 46.31
C SER A 353 -27.39 17.98 45.49
N GLY A 354 -26.75 18.29 44.37
CA GLY A 354 -26.16 17.30 43.49
C GLY A 354 -24.79 17.73 43.01
N ARG A 355 -23.89 16.77 42.84
CA ARG A 355 -22.65 16.93 42.08
C ARG A 355 -22.44 15.72 41.19
N GLY A 356 -22.11 15.94 39.94
CA GLY A 356 -21.70 14.90 39.02
C GLY A 356 -20.58 15.34 38.11
N PHE A 357 -20.01 14.36 37.42
CA PHE A 357 -19.10 14.60 36.31
C PHE A 357 -19.47 13.69 35.15
N LEU A 358 -19.12 14.13 33.95
CA LEU A 358 -19.20 13.36 32.72
C LEU A 358 -17.89 13.50 31.97
N ASN A 359 -17.28 12.36 31.65
CA ASN A 359 -16.20 12.28 30.68
C ASN A 359 -16.77 11.72 29.38
N ALA A 360 -16.55 12.41 28.26
CA ALA A 360 -16.93 11.89 26.95
C ALA A 360 -15.88 12.19 25.89
N GLN A 361 -15.79 11.30 24.92
CA GLN A 361 -15.06 11.54 23.67
C GLN A 361 -15.76 10.78 22.56
N GLY A 362 -15.71 11.31 21.34
CA GLY A 362 -16.30 10.68 20.19
C GLY A 362 -15.58 11.04 18.89
N SER A 363 -15.77 10.19 17.89
CA SER A 363 -15.34 10.38 16.53
C SER A 363 -16.38 9.82 15.57
N GLY A 364 -16.37 10.33 14.35
CA GLY A 364 -17.22 9.80 13.30
C GLY A 364 -17.23 10.71 12.09
N ARG A 365 -18.38 10.84 11.45
CA ARG A 365 -18.58 11.66 10.24
C ARG A 365 -19.47 12.86 10.52
N TRP A 366 -19.26 13.93 9.76
CA TRP A 366 -20.09 15.10 9.79
C TRP A 366 -20.45 15.55 8.37
N SER A 367 -21.57 16.23 8.26
CA SER A 367 -21.94 16.96 7.06
C SER A 367 -22.73 18.20 7.44
N THR A 368 -23.02 19.02 6.45
CA THR A 368 -23.97 20.12 6.56
C THR A 368 -25.07 19.95 5.52
N SER A 369 -26.30 20.35 5.83
CA SER A 369 -27.36 20.44 4.83
C SER A 369 -28.50 21.33 5.34
N GLY A 370 -28.95 22.27 4.51
CA GLY A 370 -30.07 23.15 4.84
C GLY A 370 -29.90 23.94 6.15
N GLY A 371 -28.67 24.35 6.48
CA GLY A 371 -28.36 25.05 7.73
C GLY A 371 -28.25 24.15 8.98
N ASN A 372 -28.22 22.82 8.79
CA ASN A 372 -28.00 21.87 9.87
C ASN A 372 -26.59 21.26 9.78
N LEU A 373 -25.97 21.05 10.93
CA LEU A 373 -24.77 20.27 11.15
C LEU A 373 -25.22 18.86 11.55
N ASN A 374 -24.94 17.90 10.68
CA ASN A 374 -25.18 16.49 10.94
C ASN A 374 -23.91 15.89 11.55
N ILE A 375 -24.06 15.16 12.67
CA ILE A 375 -22.98 14.44 13.33
C ILE A 375 -23.40 12.97 13.43
N CYS A 376 -22.62 12.10 12.82
CA CYS A 376 -22.86 10.66 12.75
C CYS A 376 -21.72 9.97 13.49
N THR A 377 -22.00 9.57 14.72
CA THR A 377 -21.02 9.01 15.65
C THR A 377 -20.70 7.58 15.23
N ASP A 378 -19.46 7.33 14.81
CA ASP A 378 -18.99 6.00 14.45
C ASP A 378 -18.35 5.30 15.67
N ALA A 379 -17.69 6.06 16.55
CA ALA A 379 -17.15 5.57 17.82
C ALA A 379 -17.32 6.63 18.92
N ALA A 380 -17.75 6.22 20.11
CA ALA A 380 -17.75 7.10 21.26
C ALA A 380 -17.65 6.34 22.58
N SER A 381 -17.14 7.02 23.60
CA SER A 381 -17.12 6.55 24.97
C SER A 381 -17.60 7.67 25.89
N ALA A 382 -18.53 7.34 26.77
CA ALA A 382 -19.00 8.25 27.81
C ALA A 382 -19.08 7.52 29.16
N ALA A 383 -18.56 8.15 30.19
CA ALA A 383 -18.61 7.65 31.56
C ALA A 383 -18.80 8.82 32.52
N GLY A 384 -19.80 8.71 33.39
CA GLY A 384 -20.12 9.73 34.36
C GLY A 384 -20.63 9.15 35.67
N GLN A 385 -20.75 10.03 36.64
CA GLN A 385 -21.32 9.72 37.94
C GLN A 385 -22.06 10.95 38.44
N VAL A 386 -23.25 10.75 39.00
CA VAL A 386 -24.05 11.79 39.65
C VAL A 386 -24.29 11.36 41.09
N THR A 387 -23.97 12.25 42.02
CA THR A 387 -24.25 12.08 43.45
C THR A 387 -25.29 13.11 43.86
N VAL A 388 -26.41 12.64 44.39
CA VAL A 388 -27.52 13.47 44.90
C VAL A 388 -27.58 13.31 46.41
N ILE A 389 -27.65 14.42 47.13
CA ILE A 389 -27.77 14.50 48.58
C ILE A 389 -29.11 15.16 48.89
N GLU A 390 -30.02 14.42 49.52
CA GLU A 390 -31.34 14.91 49.92
C GLU A 390 -31.60 14.54 51.39
N HIS A 391 -31.96 15.52 52.22
CA HIS A 391 -32.19 15.33 53.67
C HIS A 391 -31.04 14.60 54.41
N GLY A 392 -29.79 14.81 53.97
CA GLY A 392 -28.60 14.16 54.54
C GLY A 392 -28.30 12.75 54.02
N HIS A 393 -29.14 12.19 53.15
CA HIS A 393 -28.90 10.91 52.48
C HIS A 393 -28.23 11.14 51.12
N SER A 394 -27.12 10.44 50.86
CA SER A 394 -26.39 10.50 49.60
C SER A 394 -26.66 9.27 48.75
N VAL A 395 -27.04 9.48 47.49
CA VAL A 395 -27.21 8.43 46.48
C VAL A 395 -26.30 8.76 45.30
N THR A 396 -25.42 7.83 44.97
CA THR A 396 -24.53 7.92 43.83
C THR A 396 -24.98 6.96 42.73
N VAL A 397 -25.22 7.50 41.54
CA VAL A 397 -25.59 6.74 40.34
C VAL A 397 -24.50 6.90 39.29
N ARG A 398 -23.99 5.78 38.76
CA ARG A 398 -23.12 5.81 37.58
C ARG A 398 -23.98 6.05 36.34
N THR A 399 -23.55 6.96 35.49
CA THR A 399 -24.24 7.29 34.24
C THR A 399 -23.35 6.94 33.05
N ALA A 400 -23.94 6.35 32.03
CA ALA A 400 -23.33 6.13 30.74
C ALA A 400 -24.30 6.71 29.71
N PRO A 401 -24.28 8.03 29.47
CA PRO A 401 -25.26 8.65 28.60
C PRO A 401 -25.16 8.03 27.21
N GLN A 402 -26.32 7.71 26.64
CA GLN A 402 -26.39 7.24 25.27
C GLN A 402 -26.04 8.40 24.35
N ILE A 403 -24.93 8.27 23.63
CA ILE A 403 -24.57 9.21 22.56
C ILE A 403 -25.39 8.81 21.33
N PRO A 404 -26.22 9.70 20.78
CA PRO A 404 -26.98 9.38 19.58
C PRO A 404 -26.04 8.97 18.43
N PRO A 405 -26.36 7.88 17.70
CA PRO A 405 -25.55 7.49 16.55
C PRO A 405 -25.61 8.53 15.42
N VAL A 406 -26.72 9.27 15.34
CA VAL A 406 -26.90 10.41 14.42
C VAL A 406 -27.58 11.54 15.18
N SER A 407 -27.07 12.76 15.01
CA SER A 407 -27.72 13.99 15.44
C SER A 407 -27.69 15.02 14.30
N SER A 408 -28.73 15.86 14.22
CA SER A 408 -28.82 16.96 13.26
C SER A 408 -29.23 18.20 14.05
N ASN A 409 -28.34 19.19 14.09
CA ASN A 409 -28.49 20.39 14.90
C ASN A 409 -28.38 21.62 13.99
N GLY A 410 -29.18 22.65 14.23
CA GLY A 410 -29.00 23.92 13.51
C GLY A 410 -27.59 24.48 13.78
N TYR A 411 -26.99 25.13 12.78
CA TYR A 411 -25.72 25.81 13.00
C TYR A 411 -25.64 27.13 12.23
N ALA A 412 -24.77 28.02 12.70
CA ALA A 412 -24.37 29.21 11.98
C ALA A 412 -22.86 29.39 12.15
N CYS A 413 -22.13 29.59 11.05
CA CYS A 413 -20.69 29.80 11.08
C CYS A 413 -20.32 31.12 10.40
N SER A 414 -19.47 31.90 11.07
CA SER A 414 -18.97 33.18 10.54
C SER A 414 -17.54 33.42 11.02
N GLY A 415 -16.58 33.34 10.09
CA GLY A 415 -15.17 33.53 10.39
C GLY A 415 -14.63 32.49 11.38
N ASP A 416 -14.17 32.97 12.54
CA ASP A 416 -13.59 32.13 13.58
C ASP A 416 -14.56 31.80 14.73
N THR A 417 -15.87 31.96 14.49
CA THR A 417 -16.92 31.57 15.44
C THR A 417 -17.99 30.73 14.75
N PHE A 418 -18.47 29.68 15.42
CA PHE A 418 -19.74 29.04 15.04
C PHE A 418 -20.63 28.81 16.26
N THR A 419 -21.93 28.79 16.01
CA THR A 419 -22.97 28.50 17.00
C THR A 419 -23.69 27.22 16.60
N GLN A 420 -23.88 26.32 17.55
CA GLN A 420 -24.73 25.14 17.41
C GLN A 420 -26.03 25.34 18.18
N THR A 421 -27.15 25.00 17.55
CA THR A 421 -28.48 25.09 18.12
C THR A 421 -29.11 23.71 18.21
N ILE A 422 -29.38 23.25 19.42
CA ILE A 422 -30.00 21.95 19.70
C ILE A 422 -31.45 22.20 20.16
N PRO A 423 -32.47 21.70 19.44
CA PRO A 423 -33.87 21.89 19.84
C PRO A 423 -34.20 21.06 21.09
N MET A 424 -34.85 21.68 22.07
CA MET A 424 -35.31 21.04 23.32
C MET A 424 -36.85 20.86 23.34
N GLY A 425 -37.45 20.70 22.15
CA GLY A 425 -38.90 20.56 21.98
C GLY A 425 -39.65 21.82 22.44
N SER A 426 -40.69 21.65 23.27
CA SER A 426 -41.48 22.77 23.83
C SER A 426 -40.71 23.64 24.83
N HIS A 427 -39.49 23.26 25.21
CA HIS A 427 -38.67 23.97 26.19
C HIS A 427 -37.63 24.89 25.54
N GLY A 428 -37.82 25.27 24.27
CA GLY A 428 -36.92 26.18 23.56
C GLY A 428 -35.71 25.45 22.95
N GLU A 429 -34.55 26.09 22.99
CA GLU A 429 -33.35 25.63 22.32
C GLU A 429 -32.10 25.88 23.18
N VAL A 430 -31.11 25.01 23.02
CA VAL A 430 -29.77 25.14 23.60
C VAL A 430 -28.86 25.73 22.52
N ARG A 431 -28.20 26.85 22.81
CA ARG A 431 -27.24 27.49 21.90
C ARG A 431 -25.84 27.48 22.49
N SER A 432 -24.95 26.68 21.89
CA SER A 432 -23.53 26.64 22.28
C SER A 432 -22.68 27.36 21.26
N THR A 433 -21.73 28.16 21.73
CA THR A 433 -20.82 28.94 20.88
C THR A 433 -19.42 28.37 20.96
N TYR A 434 -18.72 28.36 19.83
CA TYR A 434 -17.37 27.85 19.69
C TYR A 434 -16.49 28.87 18.96
N ASN A 435 -15.23 28.97 19.38
CA ASN A 435 -14.19 29.74 18.69
C ASN A 435 -13.19 28.80 18.02
N ARG A 436 -12.74 29.16 16.82
CA ARG A 436 -11.72 28.40 16.09
C ARG A 436 -10.37 28.60 16.76
N ILE A 437 -9.69 27.50 17.07
CA ILE A 437 -8.33 27.50 17.63
C ILE A 437 -7.28 26.96 16.65
N SER A 438 -7.71 26.25 15.59
CA SER A 438 -6.85 25.83 14.47
C SER A 438 -7.68 25.65 13.19
N ARG A 439 -7.05 25.80 12.01
CA ARG A 439 -7.68 25.58 10.70
C ARG A 439 -7.36 24.20 10.15
#